data_AF-A0A1H1PMD7-F1
#
_entry.id   AF-A0A1H1PMD7-F1
#
_cell.length_a   1.000
_cell.length_b   1.000
_cell.length_c   1.000
_cell.angle_alpha   90.00
_cell.angle_beta   90.00
_cell.angle_gamma   90.00
#
_symmetry.space_group_name_H-M   'P 1'
#
loop_
_entity.id
_entity.type
_entity.pdbx_description
1 polymer ?
#
loop_
_entity_poly.entity_id
_entity_poly.type
_entity_poly.pdbx_seq_one_letter_code
_entity_poly.pdbx_strand_id
1 'polypeptide(L)'
;MNLIKGLFLSVLALGVASCDDDDDNENMENMMSYEAQLGSINDSGATGTATVTMQGDILTVNVIAQGMTPNQAHPQHIHGLEDGENGTCPPASADTDEDGIITIPEGAPSYGEVLLPLQDFPTADADGNINYEKTFMLGENGNPTVGDLDDLEDRVIVLHGINNNDEYVATIPAACGELEEM
;
A
#
# COMPACT_ATOMS: atom_id res chain seq x y z
N MET A 1 -65.74 57.88 -22.78
CA MET A 1 -64.57 57.68 -23.68
C MET A 1 -63.37 58.38 -23.05
N ASN A 2 -62.20 57.79 -22.80
CA ASN A 2 -61.63 56.49 -23.14
C ASN A 2 -60.73 56.02 -21.98
N LEU A 3 -60.70 54.71 -21.77
CA LEU A 3 -59.79 54.02 -20.86
C LEU A 3 -58.34 54.14 -21.36
N ILE A 4 -57.40 54.44 -20.45
CA ILE A 4 -55.97 54.26 -20.70
C ILE A 4 -55.47 53.22 -19.68
N LYS A 5 -55.15 52.03 -20.21
CA LYS A 5 -54.47 50.93 -19.52
C LYS A 5 -53.00 51.31 -19.28
N GLY A 6 -52.50 50.94 -18.11
CA GLY A 6 -51.14 51.24 -17.69
C GLY A 6 -50.04 50.47 -18.42
N LEU A 7 -48.81 50.82 -18.08
CA LEU A 7 -47.68 49.90 -18.06
C LEU A 7 -46.67 50.45 -17.05
N PHE A 8 -46.39 49.65 -16.02
CA PHE A 8 -45.37 49.90 -15.00
C PHE A 8 -43.98 49.92 -15.65
N LEU A 9 -43.21 50.96 -15.38
CA LEU A 9 -41.78 51.04 -15.68
C LEU A 9 -41.07 51.42 -14.38
N SER A 10 -40.51 50.44 -13.68
CA SER A 10 -39.78 50.68 -12.44
C SER A 10 -38.43 51.31 -12.73
N VAL A 11 -38.21 52.50 -12.17
CA VAL A 11 -36.89 53.08 -12.01
C VAL A 11 -36.36 52.62 -10.64
N LEU A 12 -35.18 52.01 -10.61
CA LEU A 12 -34.26 52.23 -9.50
C LEU A 12 -32.82 52.06 -10.01
N ALA A 13 -32.01 53.07 -9.71
CA ALA A 13 -30.61 53.16 -10.07
C ALA A 13 -29.72 52.97 -8.82
N LEU A 14 -28.49 52.53 -9.09
CA LEU A 14 -27.25 52.71 -8.33
C LEU A 14 -26.97 51.80 -7.12
N GLY A 15 -25.87 51.05 -7.25
CA GLY A 15 -25.08 50.48 -6.16
C GLY A 15 -23.88 49.73 -6.72
N VAL A 16 -22.68 50.30 -6.65
CA VAL A 16 -21.42 49.58 -6.86
C VAL A 16 -21.06 48.83 -5.58
N ALA A 17 -20.69 47.56 -5.69
CA ALA A 17 -19.97 46.82 -4.66
C ALA A 17 -19.02 45.84 -5.33
N SER A 18 -17.86 45.71 -4.72
CA SER A 18 -16.67 44.96 -5.11
C SER A 18 -16.68 43.59 -4.42
N CYS A 19 -16.10 42.58 -5.09
CA CYS A 19 -15.47 41.32 -4.63
C CYS A 19 -16.15 40.33 -3.64
N ASP A 20 -15.77 39.06 -3.85
CA ASP A 20 -15.59 37.91 -2.92
C ASP A 20 -16.46 36.64 -3.06
N ASP A 21 -15.69 35.53 -3.13
CA ASP A 21 -15.89 34.15 -2.67
C ASP A 21 -16.90 33.21 -3.34
N ASP A 22 -16.38 32.14 -3.95
CA ASP A 22 -16.28 30.85 -3.25
C ASP A 22 -15.16 29.99 -3.88
N ASP A 23 -14.04 29.94 -3.16
CA ASP A 23 -12.97 28.95 -3.28
C ASP A 23 -13.53 27.54 -3.02
N ASP A 24 -13.86 26.81 -4.08
CA ASP A 24 -13.90 25.35 -4.00
C ASP A 24 -12.45 24.83 -4.08
N ASN A 25 -11.64 25.13 -3.06
CA ASN A 25 -10.43 24.36 -2.77
C ASN A 25 -10.87 23.03 -2.15
N GLU A 26 -11.55 22.21 -2.95
CA GLU A 26 -11.62 20.77 -2.74
C GLU A 26 -10.16 20.33 -2.76
N ASN A 27 -9.62 20.10 -1.56
CA ASN A 27 -8.33 19.47 -1.37
C ASN A 27 -8.42 18.09 -2.01
N MET A 28 -8.17 18.01 -3.32
CA MET A 28 -7.83 16.78 -4.01
C MET A 28 -6.49 16.38 -3.40
N GLU A 29 -6.56 15.70 -2.26
CA GLU A 29 -5.44 14.95 -1.71
C GLU A 29 -4.86 14.16 -2.87
N ASN A 30 -3.65 14.53 -3.31
CA ASN A 30 -2.99 13.92 -4.45
C ASN A 30 -2.92 12.42 -4.17
N MET A 31 -3.54 11.64 -5.05
CA MET A 31 -3.47 10.18 -4.96
C MET A 31 -2.12 9.76 -5.52
N MET A 32 -1.25 9.25 -4.64
CA MET A 32 0.03 8.65 -5.02
C MET A 32 -0.19 7.15 -5.19
N SER A 33 0.46 6.55 -6.17
CA SER A 33 0.34 5.12 -6.43
C SER A 33 1.71 4.51 -6.65
N TYR A 34 1.91 3.33 -6.06
CA TYR A 34 3.15 2.58 -6.08
C TYR A 34 2.87 1.14 -6.50
N GLU A 35 3.84 0.51 -7.14
CA GLU A 35 3.78 -0.90 -7.53
C GLU A 35 5.04 -1.62 -7.06
N ALA A 36 4.87 -2.86 -6.60
CA ALA A 36 5.97 -3.78 -6.35
C ALA A 36 5.78 -5.04 -7.18
N GLN A 37 6.79 -5.38 -7.98
CA GLN A 37 6.87 -6.66 -8.67
C GLN A 37 7.47 -7.70 -7.71
N LEU A 38 6.64 -8.66 -7.29
CA LEU A 38 7.02 -9.64 -6.27
C LEU A 38 7.77 -10.81 -6.92
N GLY A 39 9.05 -10.93 -6.61
CA GLY A 39 9.92 -12.03 -7.00
C GLY A 39 10.03 -13.10 -5.91
N SER A 40 10.27 -14.35 -6.33
CA SER A 40 10.47 -15.49 -5.44
C SER A 40 11.72 -15.32 -4.57
N ILE A 41 11.60 -15.68 -3.30
CA ILE A 41 12.70 -15.90 -2.34
C ILE A 41 12.60 -17.35 -1.83
N ASN A 42 13.71 -17.92 -1.34
CA ASN A 42 13.76 -19.26 -0.75
C ASN A 42 13.21 -20.36 -1.66
N ASP A 43 13.44 -20.22 -2.98
CA ASP A 43 12.95 -21.13 -4.02
C ASP A 43 11.44 -21.45 -3.91
N SER A 44 10.66 -20.52 -3.34
CA SER A 44 9.23 -20.72 -3.09
C SER A 44 8.43 -20.91 -4.38
N GLY A 45 8.91 -20.34 -5.50
CA GLY A 45 8.18 -20.24 -6.75
C GLY A 45 7.07 -19.19 -6.74
N ALA A 46 6.91 -18.45 -5.63
CA ALA A 46 5.91 -17.42 -5.49
C ALA A 46 6.28 -16.18 -6.32
N THR A 47 5.29 -15.65 -7.03
CA THR A 47 5.42 -14.38 -7.78
C THR A 47 4.12 -13.60 -7.70
N GLY A 48 4.15 -12.31 -7.98
CA GLY A 48 2.95 -11.49 -7.96
C GLY A 48 3.20 -10.02 -8.21
N THR A 49 2.16 -9.24 -7.97
CA THR A 49 2.21 -7.77 -8.00
C THR A 49 1.47 -7.26 -6.77
N ALA A 50 2.03 -6.24 -6.14
CA ALA A 50 1.36 -5.47 -5.10
C ALA A 50 1.23 -4.03 -5.58
N THR A 51 0.06 -3.43 -5.39
CA THR A 51 -0.17 -2.01 -5.65
C THR A 51 -0.58 -1.32 -4.37
N VAL A 52 0.04 -0.18 -4.08
CA VAL A 52 -0.28 0.64 -2.91
C VAL A 52 -0.74 2.00 -3.40
N THR A 53 -1.90 2.46 -2.96
CA THR A 53 -2.39 3.81 -3.24
C THR A 53 -2.53 4.58 -1.95
N MET A 54 -1.98 5.79 -1.91
CA MET A 54 -2.08 6.70 -0.77
C MET A 54 -2.90 7.93 -1.16
N GLN A 55 -3.87 8.29 -0.33
CA GLN A 55 -4.65 9.52 -0.43
C GLN A 55 -4.80 10.11 0.97
N GLY A 56 -4.03 11.16 1.28
CA GLY A 56 -3.93 11.70 2.62
C GLY A 56 -3.41 10.64 3.61
N ASP A 57 -4.20 10.32 4.63
CA ASP A 57 -3.94 9.27 5.62
C ASP A 57 -4.56 7.90 5.27
N ILE A 58 -5.15 7.78 4.08
CA ILE A 58 -5.76 6.53 3.62
C ILE A 58 -4.78 5.78 2.73
N LEU A 59 -4.37 4.60 3.16
CA LEU A 59 -3.51 3.70 2.40
C LEU A 59 -4.29 2.44 2.00
N THR A 60 -4.41 2.17 0.71
CA THR A 60 -5.02 0.94 0.18
C THR A 60 -3.97 0.07 -0.45
N VAL A 61 -3.92 -1.20 -0.06
CA VAL A 61 -3.00 -2.21 -0.59
C VAL A 61 -3.81 -3.28 -1.30
N ASN A 62 -3.43 -3.58 -2.54
CA ASN A 62 -3.88 -4.76 -3.27
C ASN A 62 -2.69 -5.67 -3.54
N VAL A 63 -2.85 -6.97 -3.33
CA VAL A 63 -1.83 -7.99 -3.61
C VAL A 63 -2.47 -9.13 -4.40
N ILE A 64 -1.91 -9.38 -5.59
CA ILE A 64 -2.22 -10.54 -6.41
C ILE A 64 -0.95 -11.38 -6.51
N ALA A 65 -1.00 -12.60 -5.99
CA ALA A 65 0.16 -13.51 -6.02
C ALA A 65 -0.27 -14.94 -6.40
N GLN A 66 0.69 -15.70 -6.91
CA GLN A 66 0.55 -17.11 -7.30
C GLN A 66 1.78 -17.88 -6.86
N GLY A 67 1.71 -19.21 -6.85
CA GLY A 67 2.82 -20.07 -6.40
C GLY A 67 3.00 -20.05 -4.88
N MET A 68 2.04 -19.52 -4.13
CA MET A 68 2.04 -19.58 -2.67
C MET A 68 1.68 -20.99 -2.20
N THR A 69 1.95 -21.30 -0.93
CA THR A 69 1.63 -22.62 -0.36
C THR A 69 0.11 -22.82 -0.30
N PRO A 70 -0.49 -23.79 -1.04
CA PRO A 70 -1.94 -23.89 -1.13
C PRO A 70 -2.63 -24.14 0.21
N ASN A 71 -3.80 -23.52 0.40
CA ASN A 71 -4.64 -23.65 1.60
C ASN A 71 -3.96 -23.22 2.92
N GLN A 72 -2.91 -22.41 2.86
CA GLN A 72 -2.24 -21.85 4.04
C GLN A 72 -2.41 -20.32 4.11
N ALA A 73 -2.40 -19.78 5.32
CA ALA A 73 -2.48 -18.34 5.56
C ALA A 73 -1.09 -17.71 5.43
N HIS A 74 -0.96 -16.67 4.61
CA HIS A 74 0.33 -16.05 4.28
C HIS A 74 0.46 -14.66 4.92
N PRO A 75 1.28 -14.49 5.97
CA PRO A 75 1.60 -13.18 6.52
C PRO A 75 2.22 -12.25 5.48
N GLN A 76 1.88 -10.98 5.54
CA GLN A 76 2.35 -9.97 4.59
C GLN A 76 2.59 -8.66 5.30
N HIS A 77 3.66 -7.96 4.93
CA HIS A 77 4.05 -6.74 5.60
C HIS A 77 4.65 -5.75 4.60
N ILE A 78 4.46 -4.46 4.88
CA ILE A 78 5.35 -3.41 4.39
C ILE A 78 6.50 -3.31 5.40
N HIS A 79 7.72 -3.44 4.89
CA HIS A 79 8.96 -3.32 5.63
C HIS A 79 9.73 -2.05 5.23
N GLY A 80 10.59 -1.58 6.13
CA GLY A 80 11.54 -0.51 5.87
C GLY A 80 12.70 -0.54 6.86
N LEU A 81 13.85 -0.03 6.41
CA LEU A 81 15.03 0.15 7.26
C LEU A 81 14.84 1.37 8.18
N GLU A 82 15.64 1.41 9.25
CA GLU A 82 15.72 2.60 10.09
C GLU A 82 16.17 3.82 9.29
N ASP A 83 15.80 5.02 9.75
CA ASP A 83 16.17 6.32 9.15
C ASP A 83 15.77 6.51 7.67
N GLY A 84 14.85 5.68 7.16
CA GLY A 84 14.31 5.79 5.81
C GLY A 84 15.23 5.27 4.71
N GLU A 85 16.29 4.51 5.04
CA GLU A 85 17.13 3.89 4.00
C GLU A 85 16.31 2.95 3.08
N ASN A 86 16.70 2.90 1.81
CA ASN A 86 16.04 2.04 0.80
C ASN A 86 16.11 0.58 1.22
N GLY A 87 14.95 0.02 1.57
CA GLY A 87 14.81 -1.41 1.73
C GLY A 87 14.98 -2.12 0.39
N THR A 88 15.56 -3.31 0.40
CA THR A 88 15.73 -4.15 -0.79
C THR A 88 15.33 -5.59 -0.51
N CYS A 89 15.00 -6.34 -1.55
CA CYS A 89 14.83 -7.77 -1.42
C CYS A 89 16.17 -8.45 -1.11
N PRO A 90 16.24 -9.37 -0.12
CA PRO A 90 17.50 -9.94 0.29
C PRO A 90 18.10 -10.77 -0.85
N PRO A 91 19.40 -10.60 -1.13
CA PRO A 91 20.10 -11.43 -2.11
C PRO A 91 20.24 -12.85 -1.58
N ALA A 92 20.52 -13.81 -2.46
CA ALA A 92 20.81 -15.19 -2.06
C ALA A 92 21.95 -15.31 -1.03
N SER A 93 22.89 -14.35 -1.02
CA SER A 93 23.99 -14.29 -0.04
C SER A 93 23.56 -13.86 1.37
N ALA A 94 22.28 -13.54 1.59
CA ALA A 94 21.73 -13.26 2.90
C ALA A 94 21.58 -14.54 3.74
N ASP A 95 21.52 -15.71 3.12
CA ASP A 95 21.62 -17.01 3.80
C ASP A 95 23.05 -17.15 4.37
N THR A 96 23.20 -16.82 5.65
CA THR A 96 24.50 -16.67 6.30
C THR A 96 25.00 -17.96 6.92
N ASP A 97 24.10 -18.90 7.23
CA ASP A 97 24.45 -20.22 7.75
C ASP A 97 24.47 -21.31 6.65
N GLU A 98 24.15 -20.95 5.41
CA GLU A 98 24.21 -21.76 4.20
C GLU A 98 23.28 -22.99 4.26
N ASP A 99 22.14 -22.87 4.96
CA ASP A 99 21.14 -23.93 5.07
C ASP A 99 20.14 -23.96 3.90
N GLY A 100 20.21 -22.98 3.01
CA GLY A 100 19.38 -22.82 1.83
C GLY A 100 18.14 -21.96 2.05
N ILE A 101 17.94 -21.40 3.26
CA ILE A 101 16.77 -20.60 3.62
C ILE A 101 17.22 -19.27 4.22
N ILE A 102 16.84 -18.17 3.57
CA ILE A 102 16.87 -16.83 4.15
C ILE A 102 15.75 -16.71 5.16
N THR A 103 16.10 -16.69 6.44
CA THR A 103 15.16 -16.48 7.55
C THR A 103 14.85 -14.99 7.77
N ILE A 104 13.90 -14.67 8.66
CA ILE A 104 13.58 -13.26 8.99
C ILE A 104 14.82 -12.51 9.49
N PRO A 105 15.61 -13.02 10.46
CA PRO A 105 16.82 -12.35 10.92
C PRO A 105 17.87 -12.11 9.83
N GLU A 106 17.91 -12.97 8.83
CA GLU A 106 18.87 -12.88 7.72
C GLU A 106 18.42 -11.93 6.62
N GLY A 107 17.10 -11.84 6.37
CA GLY A 107 16.53 -10.88 5.43
C GLY A 107 16.34 -9.47 6.01
N ALA A 108 16.22 -9.34 7.34
CA ALA A 108 15.98 -8.06 8.01
C ALA A 108 17.03 -6.97 7.71
N PRO A 109 18.34 -7.27 7.58
CA PRO A 109 19.31 -6.28 7.13
C PRO A 109 19.07 -5.70 5.73
N SER A 110 18.24 -6.34 4.89
CA SER A 110 17.91 -5.88 3.54
C SER A 110 16.58 -5.13 3.49
N TYR A 111 15.48 -5.75 3.94
CA TYR A 111 14.14 -5.14 3.85
C TYR A 111 13.77 -4.33 5.11
N GLY A 112 14.45 -4.55 6.24
CA GLY A 112 14.22 -3.85 7.50
C GLY A 112 13.12 -4.43 8.41
N GLU A 113 12.70 -3.63 9.39
CA GLU A 113 11.67 -4.04 10.35
C GLU A 113 10.27 -3.96 9.71
N VAL A 114 9.27 -4.55 10.39
CA VAL A 114 7.87 -4.44 9.97
C VAL A 114 7.36 -3.05 10.32
N LEU A 115 6.98 -2.26 9.32
CA LEU A 115 6.32 -0.97 9.53
C LEU A 115 4.80 -1.11 9.58
N LEU A 116 4.23 -1.90 8.65
CA LEU A 116 2.79 -2.16 8.60
C LEU A 116 2.53 -3.65 8.34
N PRO A 117 2.02 -4.40 9.33
CA PRO A 117 1.39 -5.68 9.06
C PRO A 117 0.13 -5.45 8.26
N LEU A 118 -0.01 -6.17 7.14
CA LEU A 118 -1.21 -6.03 6.33
C LEU A 118 -2.46 -6.60 7.03
N GLN A 119 -2.33 -7.30 8.16
CA GLN A 119 -3.47 -7.83 8.95
C GLN A 119 -4.42 -8.72 8.09
N ASP A 120 -5.34 -9.44 8.72
CA ASP A 120 -6.31 -10.33 8.02
C ASP A 120 -5.68 -11.17 6.89
N PHE A 121 -4.51 -11.74 7.19
CA PHE A 121 -3.65 -12.40 6.21
C PHE A 121 -4.43 -13.39 5.35
N PRO A 122 -4.33 -13.31 4.01
CA PRO A 122 -5.12 -14.16 3.14
C PRO A 122 -4.64 -15.61 3.23
N THR A 123 -5.59 -16.51 3.09
CA THR A 123 -5.30 -17.93 2.84
C THR A 123 -5.23 -18.13 1.33
N ALA A 124 -4.12 -18.68 0.83
CA ALA A 124 -4.01 -19.02 -0.57
C ALA A 124 -5.04 -20.09 -0.94
N ASP A 125 -5.60 -20.02 -2.16
CA ASP A 125 -6.53 -21.03 -2.63
C ASP A 125 -5.86 -22.39 -2.91
N ALA A 126 -6.63 -23.34 -3.43
CA ALA A 126 -6.12 -24.69 -3.72
C ALA A 126 -5.05 -24.73 -4.83
N ASP A 127 -4.97 -23.68 -5.65
CA ASP A 127 -3.99 -23.52 -6.73
C ASP A 127 -2.81 -22.61 -6.30
N GLY A 128 -2.79 -22.15 -5.05
CA GLY A 128 -1.72 -21.30 -4.50
C GLY A 128 -1.86 -19.83 -4.87
N ASN A 129 -3.06 -19.36 -5.22
CA ASN A 129 -3.31 -17.96 -5.55
C ASN A 129 -3.77 -17.17 -4.33
N ILE A 130 -3.33 -15.91 -4.25
CA ILE A 130 -3.78 -14.89 -3.32
C ILE A 130 -4.41 -13.75 -4.13
N ASN A 131 -5.58 -13.31 -3.68
CA ASN A 131 -6.15 -12.02 -4.04
C ASN A 131 -6.53 -11.31 -2.74
N TYR A 132 -5.81 -10.25 -2.42
CA TYR A 132 -5.91 -9.54 -1.16
C TYR A 132 -6.10 -8.05 -1.42
N GLU A 133 -7.01 -7.43 -0.68
CA GLU A 133 -7.24 -5.99 -0.72
C GLU A 133 -7.59 -5.51 0.69
N LYS A 134 -6.93 -4.44 1.13
CA LYS A 134 -7.26 -3.78 2.39
C LYS A 134 -6.91 -2.30 2.39
N THR A 135 -7.76 -1.54 3.07
CA THR A 135 -7.56 -0.12 3.35
C THR A 135 -7.21 0.08 4.81
N PHE A 136 -6.24 0.94 5.07
CA PHE A 136 -5.73 1.32 6.37
C PHE A 136 -5.90 2.82 6.56
N MET A 137 -6.43 3.21 7.71
CA MET A 137 -6.35 4.58 8.20
C MET A 137 -5.02 4.71 8.95
N LEU A 138 -4.08 5.50 8.43
CA LEU A 138 -2.78 5.74 9.02
C LEU A 138 -2.91 6.64 10.25
N GLY A 139 -2.14 6.34 11.30
CA GLY A 139 -2.23 7.04 12.60
C GLY A 139 -3.43 6.65 13.47
N GLU A 140 -4.30 5.76 13.00
CA GLU A 140 -5.42 5.22 13.76
C GLU A 140 -5.26 3.73 14.07
N ASN A 141 -5.91 3.24 15.12
CA ASN A 141 -5.99 1.81 15.46
C ASN A 141 -4.64 1.09 15.60
N GLY A 142 -3.58 1.83 15.93
CA GLY A 142 -2.22 1.31 16.04
C GLY A 142 -1.47 1.14 14.72
N ASN A 143 -2.03 1.64 13.61
CA ASN A 143 -1.31 1.75 12.34
C ASN A 143 -0.26 2.88 12.41
N PRO A 144 0.85 2.77 11.67
CA PRO A 144 1.82 3.85 11.53
C PRO A 144 1.15 5.11 10.98
N THR A 145 1.69 6.27 11.33
CA THR A 145 1.34 7.54 10.66
C THR A 145 1.97 7.58 9.27
N VAL A 146 1.54 8.55 8.44
CA VAL A 146 2.19 8.82 7.15
C VAL A 146 3.70 9.06 7.33
N GLY A 147 4.09 9.80 8.38
CA GLY A 147 5.50 10.09 8.67
C GLY A 147 6.31 8.87 9.13
N ASP A 148 5.66 7.87 9.74
CA ASP A 148 6.34 6.63 10.16
C ASP A 148 6.60 5.70 8.97
N LEU A 149 5.82 5.82 7.89
CA LEU A 149 6.09 5.10 6.63
C LEU A 149 7.16 5.79 5.79
N ASP A 150 7.44 7.08 6.02
CA ASP A 150 8.32 7.94 5.21
C ASP A 150 8.00 7.81 3.71
N ASP A 151 9.00 7.89 2.83
CA ASP A 151 8.83 7.58 1.41
C ASP A 151 8.54 6.09 1.19
N LEU A 152 7.43 5.81 0.47
CA LEU A 152 7.07 4.45 0.10
C LEU A 152 8.00 3.85 -0.96
N GLU A 153 8.73 4.67 -1.74
CA GLU A 153 9.74 4.16 -2.69
C GLU A 153 10.91 3.45 -1.98
N ASP A 154 11.12 3.77 -0.70
CA ASP A 154 12.17 3.16 0.12
C ASP A 154 11.66 1.91 0.87
N ARG A 155 10.47 1.41 0.52
CA ARG A 155 9.79 0.30 1.22
C ARG A 155 9.66 -0.95 0.38
N VAL A 156 9.53 -2.05 1.10
CA VAL A 156 9.50 -3.39 0.52
C VAL A 156 8.26 -4.12 1.00
N ILE A 157 7.55 -4.79 0.09
CA ILE A 157 6.49 -5.73 0.45
C ILE A 157 7.08 -7.13 0.51
N VAL A 158 6.89 -7.81 1.64
CA VAL A 158 7.31 -9.20 1.82
C VAL A 158 6.09 -10.08 2.12
N LEU A 159 5.92 -11.12 1.31
CA LEU A 159 4.97 -12.21 1.56
C LEU A 159 5.70 -13.37 2.21
N HIS A 160 5.15 -13.94 3.28
CA HIS A 160 5.75 -15.04 4.01
C HIS A 160 4.92 -16.32 3.88
N GLY A 161 5.52 -17.43 4.28
CA GLY A 161 4.89 -18.74 4.33
C GLY A 161 5.32 -19.62 3.18
N ILE A 162 6.20 -20.58 3.47
CA ILE A 162 6.59 -21.64 2.54
C ILE A 162 6.44 -23.01 3.21
N ASN A 163 6.39 -24.07 2.40
CA ASN A 163 6.69 -25.41 2.88
C ASN A 163 8.21 -25.60 2.93
N ASN A 164 8.75 -25.83 4.11
CA ASN A 164 10.14 -26.20 4.33
C ASN A 164 10.17 -27.62 4.93
N ASN A 165 10.81 -28.56 4.24
CA ASN A 165 10.89 -29.97 4.67
C ASN A 165 9.53 -30.60 5.02
N ASP A 166 8.56 -30.46 4.12
CA ASP A 166 7.17 -30.95 4.26
C ASP A 166 6.36 -30.30 5.40
N GLU A 167 6.86 -29.23 6.03
CA GLU A 167 6.17 -28.47 7.06
C GLU A 167 5.92 -27.03 6.61
N TYR A 168 4.71 -26.52 6.83
CA TYR A 168 4.39 -25.13 6.57
C TYR A 168 4.99 -24.23 7.65
N VAL A 169 5.81 -23.25 7.25
CA VAL A 169 6.43 -22.28 8.15
C VAL A 169 6.03 -20.87 7.75
N ALA A 170 5.09 -20.30 8.49
CA ALA A 170 4.48 -19.00 8.20
C ALA A 170 5.45 -17.80 8.24
N THR A 171 6.62 -17.95 8.87
CA THR A 171 7.58 -16.86 9.07
C THR A 171 8.63 -16.75 7.97
N ILE A 172 8.86 -17.82 7.20
CA ILE A 172 9.90 -17.79 6.17
C ILE A 172 9.42 -16.94 4.98
N PRO A 173 10.20 -15.94 4.51
CA PRO A 173 9.88 -15.16 3.33
C PRO A 173 9.68 -16.05 2.09
N ALA A 174 8.60 -15.80 1.37
CA ALA A 174 8.23 -16.51 0.14
C ALA A 174 8.45 -15.62 -1.09
N ALA A 175 8.03 -14.36 -1.03
CA ALA A 175 8.20 -13.41 -2.12
C ALA A 175 8.47 -12.00 -1.59
N CYS A 176 9.10 -11.17 -2.41
CA CYS A 176 9.47 -9.82 -2.05
C CYS A 176 9.47 -8.91 -3.29
N GLY A 177 9.12 -7.64 -3.11
CA GLY A 177 9.30 -6.61 -4.11
C GLY A 177 9.48 -5.23 -3.49
N GLU A 178 10.35 -4.43 -4.08
CA GLU A 178 10.54 -3.01 -3.80
C GLU A 178 9.39 -2.21 -4.41
N LEU A 179 8.90 -1.20 -3.69
CA LEU A 179 7.84 -0.31 -4.19
C LEU A 179 8.45 0.78 -5.06
N GLU A 180 7.88 0.99 -6.24
CA GLU A 180 8.25 2.05 -7.18
C GLU A 180 7.02 2.94 -7.44
N GLU A 181 7.19 4.27 -7.50
CA GLU A 181 6.12 5.20 -7.87
C GLU A 181 5.68 4.98 -9.34
N MET A 182 4.37 5.03 -9.62
CA MET A 182 3.77 4.83 -10.95
C MET A 182 3.50 6.10 -11.76
#